data_AF-A0A4Z0L0Q6-F1
#
_entry.id   AF-A0A4Z0L0Q6-F1
#
_cell.length_a   1.000
_cell.length_b   1.000
_cell.length_c   1.000
_cell.angle_alpha   90.00
_cell.angle_beta   90.00
_cell.angle_gamma   90.00
#
_symmetry.space_group_name_H-M   'P 1'
#
loop_
_entity.id
_entity.type
_entity.pdbx_description
1 polymer ?
#
loop_
_entity_poly.entity_id
_entity_poly.type
_entity_poly.pdbx_seq_one_letter_code
_entity_poly.pdbx_strand_id
1 'polypeptide(L)'
;PRQPGARQNPSGALTSINTTPRGRAVTGTMLVAAMKEDGVNIWGDGSTYKGNDIERFYRYGLLTNAELQIYKPWVDTDFIDELGGRHEMSEFMIACGFDYKMSVEKAYSTDSNMLGAPQEAKDLECLNS
;
A
#
# COMPACT_ATOMS: atom_id res chain seq x y z
N PRO A 1 -16.95 -30.26 -20.57
CA PRO A 1 -16.96 -28.85 -20.13
C PRO A 1 -15.77 -28.57 -19.19
N ARG A 2 -14.63 -28.14 -19.74
CA ARG A 2 -13.38 -27.89 -19.00
C ARG A 2 -13.33 -26.43 -18.53
N GLN A 3 -12.90 -26.25 -17.28
CA GLN A 3 -12.55 -24.97 -16.66
C GLN A 3 -11.56 -24.18 -17.52
N PRO A 4 -11.62 -22.84 -17.56
CA PRO A 4 -10.61 -22.05 -18.27
C PRO A 4 -9.34 -22.01 -17.41
N GLY A 5 -8.40 -22.89 -17.72
CA GLY A 5 -7.05 -22.89 -17.18
C GLY A 5 -6.25 -21.69 -17.68
N ALA A 6 -5.43 -21.14 -16.78
CA ALA A 6 -4.43 -20.14 -17.07
C ALA A 6 -3.55 -20.59 -18.26
N ARG A 7 -3.47 -19.75 -19.31
CA ARG A 7 -2.50 -19.95 -20.39
C ARG A 7 -1.10 -19.62 -19.86
N GLN A 8 -0.21 -20.60 -19.90
CA GLN A 8 1.23 -20.40 -19.78
C GLN A 8 1.77 -19.98 -21.15
N ASN A 9 2.32 -18.78 -21.26
CA ASN A 9 3.18 -18.39 -22.39
C ASN A 9 4.64 -18.74 -22.04
N PRO A 10 5.35 -19.53 -22.86
CA PRO A 10 6.76 -19.82 -22.65
C PRO A 10 7.59 -18.72 -23.32
N SER A 11 7.73 -17.58 -22.66
CA SER A 11 8.66 -16.52 -23.08
C SER A 11 9.23 -15.84 -21.85
N GLY A 12 10.41 -16.30 -21.39
CA GLY A 12 11.49 -15.60 -20.65
C GLY A 12 11.22 -14.56 -19.55
N ALA A 13 9.97 -14.23 -19.19
CA ALA A 13 9.63 -13.27 -18.16
C ALA A 13 9.49 -14.02 -16.84
N LEU A 14 10.14 -13.54 -15.78
CA LEU A 14 9.88 -14.01 -14.43
C LEU A 14 8.37 -14.04 -14.20
N THR A 15 7.82 -15.20 -13.87
CA THR A 15 6.39 -15.33 -13.59
C THR A 15 6.09 -14.50 -12.35
N SER A 16 5.30 -13.43 -12.51
CA SER A 16 4.80 -12.69 -11.35
C SER A 16 3.90 -13.61 -10.54
N ILE A 17 4.37 -13.96 -9.34
CA ILE A 17 3.65 -14.83 -8.42
C ILE A 17 2.63 -14.07 -7.56
N ASN A 18 2.25 -12.83 -7.90
CA ASN A 18 1.24 -12.05 -7.15
C ASN A 18 1.54 -11.95 -5.64
N THR A 19 2.77 -11.60 -5.28
CA THR A 19 3.22 -11.51 -3.87
C THR A 19 2.55 -10.35 -3.14
N THR A 20 2.44 -9.17 -3.75
CA THR A 20 1.75 -8.02 -3.16
C THR A 20 0.25 -8.26 -2.97
N PRO A 21 -0.54 -8.68 -3.98
CA PRO A 21 -1.97 -8.97 -3.78
C PRO A 21 -2.23 -9.95 -2.63
N ARG A 22 -1.41 -11.00 -2.50
CA ARG A 22 -1.51 -11.97 -1.40
C ARG A 22 -1.16 -11.35 -0.05
N GLY A 23 -0.11 -10.54 0.02
CA GLY A 23 0.23 -9.78 1.22
C GLY A 23 -0.91 -8.86 1.67
N ARG A 24 -1.55 -8.15 0.73
CA ARG A 24 -2.67 -7.24 1.03
C ARG A 24 -3.93 -7.94 1.51
N ALA A 25 -4.21 -9.14 0.99
CA ALA A 25 -5.32 -9.96 1.52
C ALA A 25 -5.09 -10.32 2.99
N VAL A 26 -3.86 -10.71 3.35
CA VAL A 26 -3.50 -11.04 4.74
C VAL A 26 -3.57 -9.79 5.62
N THR A 27 -2.86 -8.71 5.27
CA THR A 27 -2.79 -7.53 6.13
C THR A 27 -4.13 -6.80 6.22
N GLY A 28 -4.88 -6.68 5.11
CA GLY A 28 -6.17 -6.00 5.09
C GLY A 28 -7.23 -6.68 5.94
N THR A 29 -7.20 -8.02 6.04
CA THR A 29 -8.12 -8.77 6.89
C THR A 29 -7.64 -8.81 8.34
N MET A 30 -6.38 -9.16 8.58
CA MET A 30 -5.88 -9.34 9.96
C MET A 30 -5.78 -8.03 10.73
N LEU A 31 -5.33 -6.93 10.10
CA LEU A 31 -5.25 -5.63 10.78
C LEU A 31 -6.65 -5.11 11.14
N VAL A 32 -7.61 -5.21 10.23
CA VAL A 32 -8.98 -4.76 10.49
C VAL A 32 -9.69 -5.64 11.52
N ALA A 33 -9.39 -6.95 11.55
CA ALA A 33 -9.88 -7.83 12.60
C ALA A 33 -9.35 -7.41 13.98
N ALA A 34 -8.04 -7.15 14.10
CA ALA A 34 -7.43 -6.67 15.34
C ALA A 34 -8.00 -5.31 15.77
N MET A 35 -8.14 -4.36 14.83
CA MET A 35 -8.81 -3.07 15.12
C MET A 35 -10.21 -3.26 15.66
N LYS A 36 -10.99 -4.17 15.07
CA LYS A 36 -12.36 -4.47 15.51
C LYS A 36 -12.39 -5.07 16.92
N GLU A 37 -11.45 -5.96 17.24
CA GLU A 37 -11.31 -6.55 18.58
C GLU A 37 -11.04 -5.45 19.65
N ASP A 38 -10.32 -4.40 19.26
CA ASP A 38 -10.06 -3.23 20.10
C ASP A 38 -11.17 -2.17 20.05
N GLY A 39 -12.29 -2.44 19.36
CA GLY A 39 -13.41 -1.49 19.21
C GLY A 39 -13.12 -0.31 18.28
N VAL A 40 -12.08 -0.40 17.45
CA VAL A 40 -11.69 0.64 16.49
C VAL A 40 -12.35 0.38 15.13
N ASN A 41 -13.27 1.27 14.75
CA ASN A 41 -14.03 1.17 13.50
C ASN A 41 -13.58 2.19 12.43
N ILE A 42 -12.50 2.94 12.65
CA ILE A 42 -11.97 3.91 11.67
C ILE A 42 -10.53 3.55 11.32
N TRP A 43 -10.25 3.35 10.03
CA TRP A 43 -8.91 3.10 9.52
C TRP A 43 -8.40 4.30 8.70
N GLY A 44 -7.34 4.95 9.19
CA GLY A 44 -6.55 5.91 8.41
C GLY A 44 -5.66 5.18 7.39
N ASP A 45 -6.17 4.98 6.17
CA ASP A 45 -5.48 4.23 5.12
C ASP A 45 -4.81 5.15 4.10
N GLY A 46 -3.48 5.21 4.14
CA GLY A 46 -2.63 6.03 3.26
C GLY A 46 -2.45 5.53 1.83
N SER A 47 -3.10 4.44 1.40
CA SER A 47 -3.04 3.97 0.01
C SER A 47 -3.40 5.10 -0.97
N THR A 48 -2.57 5.35 -1.98
CA THR A 48 -2.76 6.45 -2.94
C THR A 48 -3.95 6.23 -3.87
N TYR A 49 -4.60 7.31 -4.32
CA TYR A 49 -5.76 7.28 -5.23
C TYR A 49 -5.54 6.47 -6.53
N LYS A 50 -4.34 6.50 -7.12
CA LYS A 50 -4.04 5.85 -8.42
C LYS A 50 -3.53 4.41 -8.31
N GLY A 51 -3.33 3.90 -7.09
CA GLY A 51 -2.73 2.59 -6.86
C GLY A 51 -3.76 1.48 -6.67
N ASN A 52 -3.39 0.23 -6.95
CA ASN A 52 -4.29 -0.93 -6.78
C ASN A 52 -4.68 -1.20 -5.31
N ASP A 53 -3.85 -0.77 -4.37
CA ASP A 53 -4.02 -1.12 -2.96
C ASP A 53 -5.22 -0.42 -2.30
N ILE A 54 -5.67 0.72 -2.85
CA ILE A 54 -6.87 1.42 -2.35
C ILE A 54 -8.12 0.53 -2.46
N GLU A 55 -8.29 -0.16 -3.59
CA GLU A 55 -9.44 -1.05 -3.80
C GLU A 55 -9.29 -2.36 -3.01
N ARG A 56 -8.07 -2.89 -2.92
CA ARG A 56 -7.79 -4.12 -2.16
C ARG A 56 -8.13 -3.93 -0.69
N PHE A 57 -7.58 -2.89 -0.08
CA PHE A 57 -7.81 -2.61 1.34
C PHE A 57 -9.24 -2.20 1.63
N TYR A 58 -9.86 -1.39 0.77
CA TYR A 58 -11.29 -1.09 0.88
C TYR A 58 -12.14 -2.37 0.93
N ARG A 59 -11.92 -3.30 0.00
CA ARG A 59 -12.69 -4.54 -0.09
C ARG A 59 -12.42 -5.48 1.09
N TYR A 60 -11.16 -5.74 1.42
CA TYR A 60 -10.81 -6.65 2.52
C TYR A 60 -11.24 -6.10 3.88
N GLY A 61 -11.10 -4.78 4.08
CA GLY A 61 -11.53 -4.13 5.31
C GLY A 61 -13.04 -4.26 5.53
N LEU A 62 -13.86 -3.89 4.55
CA LEU A 62 -15.32 -3.97 4.67
C LEU A 62 -15.85 -5.41 4.80
N LEU A 63 -15.17 -6.39 4.18
CA LEU A 63 -15.50 -7.81 4.35
C LEU A 63 -15.21 -8.31 5.78
N THR A 64 -14.23 -7.70 6.46
CA THR A 64 -13.81 -8.09 7.82
C THR A 64 -14.62 -7.36 8.89
N ASN A 65 -14.88 -6.07 8.67
CA ASN A 65 -15.67 -5.25 9.55
C ASN A 65 -16.65 -4.39 8.71
N ALA A 66 -17.93 -4.77 8.74
CA ALA A 66 -18.97 -4.08 7.99
C ALA A 66 -19.24 -2.64 8.48
N GLU A 67 -18.83 -2.31 9.71
CA GLU A 67 -18.94 -0.96 10.28
C GLU A 67 -17.69 -0.11 10.03
N LEU A 68 -16.69 -0.65 9.33
CA LEU A 68 -15.44 0.05 9.07
C LEU A 68 -15.67 1.31 8.23
N GLN A 69 -15.20 2.44 8.74
CA GLN A 69 -15.02 3.67 8.00
C GLN A 69 -13.53 3.83 7.66
N ILE A 70 -13.25 4.41 6.50
CA ILE A 70 -11.88 4.59 6.03
C ILE A 70 -11.62 6.09 5.86
N TYR A 71 -10.69 6.60 6.65
CA TYR A 71 -10.16 7.96 6.53
C TYR A 71 -9.01 7.97 5.52
N LYS A 72 -9.04 8.90 4.56
CA LYS A 72 -8.01 9.10 3.53
C LYS A 72 -7.29 10.43 3.79
N PRO A 73 -6.09 10.43 4.38
CA PRO A 73 -5.40 11.68 4.75
C PRO A 73 -5.19 12.62 3.57
N TRP A 74 -4.92 12.09 2.38
CA TRP A 74 -4.71 12.90 1.16
C TRP A 74 -5.98 13.53 0.57
N VAL A 75 -7.15 13.36 1.19
CA VAL A 75 -8.39 14.09 0.88
C VAL A 75 -8.60 15.26 1.84
N ASP A 76 -7.93 15.25 2.99
CA ASP A 76 -8.06 16.23 4.05
C ASP A 76 -7.11 17.42 3.77
N THR A 77 -7.68 18.61 3.59
CA THR A 77 -6.91 19.81 3.25
C THR A 77 -5.92 20.16 4.34
N ASP A 78 -6.29 20.01 5.61
CA ASP A 78 -5.40 20.34 6.74
C ASP A 78 -4.18 19.41 6.73
N PHE A 79 -4.39 18.11 6.44
CA PHE A 79 -3.30 17.15 6.32
C PHE A 79 -2.39 17.45 5.12
N ILE A 80 -2.95 17.86 3.98
CA ILE A 80 -2.18 18.19 2.78
C ILE A 80 -1.31 19.43 3.03
N ASP A 81 -1.88 20.45 3.67
CA ASP A 81 -1.21 21.72 3.93
C ASP A 81 -0.05 21.56 4.92
N GLU A 82 -0.17 20.65 5.90
CA GLU A 82 0.86 20.41 6.90
C GLU A 82 1.85 19.27 6.51
N LEU A 83 1.38 18.21 5.85
CA LEU A 83 2.10 16.93 5.68
C LEU A 83 2.07 16.39 4.24
N GLY A 84 1.84 17.24 3.24
CA GLY A 84 1.65 16.84 1.83
C GLY A 84 2.87 16.19 1.16
N GLY A 85 4.09 16.41 1.69
CA GLY A 85 5.33 15.89 1.14
C GLY A 85 6.26 15.27 2.19
N ARG A 86 7.30 14.58 1.72
CA ARG A 86 8.27 13.91 2.60
C ARG A 86 9.11 14.88 3.41
N HIS A 87 9.38 16.06 2.86
CA HIS A 87 10.15 17.08 3.54
C HIS A 87 9.37 17.64 4.72
N GLU A 88 8.13 18.04 4.48
CA GLU A 88 7.20 18.58 5.48
C GLU A 88 6.94 17.55 6.59
N MET A 89 6.68 16.28 6.21
CA MET A 89 6.56 15.19 7.18
C MET A 89 7.84 14.99 8.03
N SER A 90 9.03 15.16 7.44
CA SER A 90 10.29 15.07 8.19
C SER A 90 10.47 16.23 9.15
N GLU A 91 10.15 17.45 8.74
CA GLU A 91 10.22 18.64 9.60
C GLU A 91 9.23 18.55 10.77
N PHE A 92 8.01 18.06 10.52
CA PHE A 92 7.01 17.80 11.57
C PHE A 92 7.54 16.83 12.64
N MET A 93 8.15 15.71 12.23
CA MET A 93 8.71 14.75 13.18
C MET A 93 9.84 15.34 14.03
N ILE A 94 10.71 16.16 13.42
CA ILE A 94 11.79 16.87 14.13
C ILE A 94 11.20 17.88 15.12
N ALA A 95 10.18 18.65 14.71
CA ALA A 95 9.50 19.63 15.56
C ALA A 95 8.81 18.96 16.77
N CYS A 96 8.30 17.74 16.62
CA CYS A 96 7.76 16.93 17.70
C CYS A 96 8.82 16.27 18.61
N GLY A 97 10.12 16.47 18.34
CA GLY A 97 11.21 15.93 19.14
C GLY A 97 11.64 14.51 18.78
N PHE A 98 11.27 14.01 17.60
CA PHE A 98 11.71 12.72 17.08
C PHE A 98 12.87 12.89 16.09
N ASP A 99 13.99 12.20 16.32
CA ASP A 99 15.12 12.17 15.38
C ASP A 99 14.79 11.26 14.17
N TYR A 100 13.98 11.77 13.25
CA TYR A 100 13.64 11.08 12.01
C TYR A 100 14.71 11.31 10.95
N LYS A 101 15.50 10.27 10.66
CA LYS A 101 16.52 10.29 9.60
C LYS A 101 15.91 9.79 8.30
N MET A 102 15.66 10.71 7.36
CA MET A 102 15.29 10.33 6.00
C MET A 102 16.43 9.52 5.35
N SER A 103 16.13 8.32 4.87
CA SER A 103 17.05 7.55 4.04
C SER A 103 17.25 8.24 2.69
N VAL A 104 18.45 8.13 2.12
CA VAL A 104 18.76 8.61 0.76
C VAL A 104 17.73 8.05 -0.22
N GLU A 105 17.14 8.94 -1.02
CA GLU A 105 16.07 8.61 -1.95
C GLU A 105 16.54 7.52 -2.94
N LYS A 106 15.93 6.33 -2.89
CA LYS A 106 16.20 5.28 -3.89
C LYS A 106 15.50 5.64 -5.21
N ALA A 107 16.11 5.24 -6.32
CA ALA A 107 15.63 5.48 -7.68
C ALA A 107 14.39 4.65 -8.08
N TYR A 108 13.76 3.93 -7.15
CA TYR A 108 12.53 3.14 -7.36
C TYR A 108 11.76 2.97 -6.04
N SER A 109 10.46 2.68 -6.12
CA SER A 109 9.65 2.28 -4.97
C SER A 109 9.76 0.77 -4.76
N THR A 110 9.73 0.31 -3.51
CA THR A 110 9.80 -1.14 -3.19
C THR A 110 8.74 -1.49 -2.18
N ASP A 111 7.85 -2.42 -2.55
CA ASP A 111 6.96 -3.12 -1.63
C ASP A 111 7.54 -4.51 -1.38
N SER A 112 7.50 -5.02 -0.16
CA SER A 112 8.15 -6.30 0.16
C SER A 112 7.41 -7.08 1.24
N ASN A 113 7.37 -8.38 1.06
CA ASN A 113 6.99 -9.35 2.07
C ASN A 113 7.85 -10.61 1.92
N MET A 114 7.69 -11.58 2.84
CA MET A 114 8.49 -12.82 2.82
C MET A 114 8.36 -13.62 1.51
N LEU A 115 7.29 -13.42 0.74
CA LEU A 115 7.07 -14.11 -0.54
C LEU A 115 7.74 -13.41 -1.74
N GLY A 116 8.16 -12.15 -1.60
CA GLY A 116 8.85 -11.41 -2.65
C GLY A 116 8.86 -9.89 -2.45
N ALA A 117 9.70 -9.21 -3.24
CA ALA A 117 9.97 -7.78 -3.16
C ALA A 117 9.84 -7.10 -4.54
N PRO A 118 8.62 -6.83 -5.04
CA PRO A 118 8.44 -6.09 -6.29
C PRO A 118 9.03 -4.67 -6.20
N GLN A 119 9.63 -4.25 -7.31
CA GLN A 119 10.17 -2.90 -7.53
C GLN A 119 9.41 -2.26 -8.68
N GLU A 120 8.90 -1.05 -8.48
CA GLU A 120 8.08 -0.32 -9.45
C GLU A 120 8.36 1.19 -9.36
N ALA A 121 7.86 1.95 -10.35
CA ALA A 121 7.93 3.43 -10.46
C ALA A 121 9.34 4.02 -10.71
N LYS A 122 9.40 5.35 -10.91
CA LYS A 122 10.62 6.13 -11.19
C LYS A 122 11.33 5.66 -12.47
N ASP A 123 12.61 5.30 -12.42
CA ASP A 123 13.38 4.92 -13.61
C ASP A 123 12.79 3.70 -14.34
N LEU A 124 12.01 2.88 -13.64
CA LEU A 124 11.29 1.72 -14.20
C LEU A 124 10.03 2.10 -15.00
N GLU A 125 9.64 3.38 -15.04
CA GLU A 125 8.56 3.88 -15.91
C GLU A 125 9.04 4.03 -17.37
N CYS A 126 10.34 4.16 -17.59
CA CYS A 126 10.95 4.29 -18.91
C CYS A 126 11.09 2.92 -19.59
N LEU A 127 10.19 2.61 -20.53
CA LEU A 127 10.18 1.35 -21.29
C LEU A 127 11.23 1.27 -22.42
N ASN A 128 12.10 2.28 -22.58
CA ASN A 128 13.12 2.30 -23.61
C ASN A 128 14.28 1.38 -23.18
N SER A 129 14.27 0.16 -23.71
CA SER A 129 15.38 -0.81 -23.70
C SER A 129 15.79 -1.13 -25.13
#